data_AF-A0A928S156-F1
#
_entry.id   AF-A0A928S156-F1
#
_cell.length_a   1.000
_cell.length_b   1.000
_cell.length_c   1.000
_cell.angle_alpha   90.00
_cell.angle_beta   90.00
_cell.angle_gamma   90.00
#
_symmetry.space_group_name_H-M   'P 1'
#
loop_
_entity.id
_entity.type
_entity.pdbx_description
1 polymer ?
#
loop_
_entity_poly.entity_id
_entity_poly.type
_entity_poly.pdbx_seq_one_letter_code
_entity_poly.pdbx_strand_id
1 'polypeptide(L)'
;MSTVRSRLLRVCLAVPGFLVGSAFGIETKWRRVDPSPPPRTGHAMAYDSARGVTVLFGGWDGSYDGETWEWDGTSWSLRVDSGPVPREDHAMAYDSARGVTVLFGGWNGSYLGDTWSGMGWPGRCARWTGLLRAKTTPWRTTALAA
;
A
#
# COMPACT_ATOMS: atom_id res chain seq x y z
N MET A 1 -0.42 -5.64 -61.44
CA MET A 1 -1.74 -5.34 -60.88
C MET A 1 -1.64 -4.14 -59.93
N SER A 2 -2.78 -3.61 -59.46
CA SER A 2 -2.91 -2.43 -58.58
C SER A 2 -2.45 -2.72 -57.13
N THR A 3 -2.36 -1.79 -56.16
CA THR A 3 -3.14 -0.54 -55.96
C THR A 3 -2.35 0.55 -55.21
N VAL A 4 -2.70 1.83 -55.45
CA VAL A 4 -2.11 3.02 -54.81
C VAL A 4 -2.96 3.54 -53.64
N ARG A 5 -2.32 3.94 -52.53
CA ARG A 5 -2.79 4.98 -51.59
C ARG A 5 -1.57 5.76 -51.10
N SER A 6 -1.28 6.97 -51.60
CA SER A 6 -1.96 8.28 -51.43
C SER A 6 -1.45 9.04 -50.20
N ARG A 7 -0.97 10.27 -50.43
CA ARG A 7 -0.17 11.09 -49.50
C ARG A 7 -1.01 11.90 -48.52
N LEU A 8 -0.39 12.31 -47.40
CA LEU A 8 -0.51 13.69 -46.91
C LEU A 8 0.91 14.28 -46.77
N LEU A 9 1.12 15.49 -47.31
CA LEU A 9 2.37 16.22 -47.16
C LEU A 9 2.39 16.96 -45.82
N ARG A 10 3.53 16.96 -45.12
CA ARG A 10 3.92 18.09 -44.29
C ARG A 10 4.77 19.04 -45.13
N VAL A 11 4.22 20.20 -45.47
CA VAL A 11 5.00 21.30 -46.05
C VAL A 11 5.71 22.01 -44.90
N CYS A 12 6.90 21.53 -44.54
CA CYS A 12 7.77 22.21 -43.60
C CYS A 12 8.51 23.35 -44.31
N LEU A 13 7.90 24.53 -44.35
CA LEU A 13 8.63 25.78 -44.57
C LEU A 13 9.52 26.02 -43.34
N ALA A 14 10.80 25.69 -43.47
CA ALA A 14 11.77 25.85 -42.40
C ALA A 14 12.13 27.33 -42.22
N VAL A 15 11.61 27.95 -41.16
CA VAL A 15 12.17 29.20 -40.64
C VAL A 15 13.48 28.85 -39.93
N PRO A 16 14.65 29.34 -40.38
CA PRO A 16 15.91 29.00 -39.75
C PRO A 16 16.08 29.75 -38.43
N GLY A 17 16.47 29.03 -37.37
CA GLY A 17 17.01 29.65 -36.15
C GLY A 17 16.08 29.77 -34.95
N PHE A 18 15.42 28.68 -34.53
CA PHE A 18 15.66 28.10 -33.19
C PHE A 18 14.95 26.74 -33.04
N LEU A 19 15.70 25.67 -32.79
CA LEU A 19 15.14 24.38 -32.37
C LEU A 19 14.95 24.39 -30.84
N VAL A 20 13.90 25.06 -30.36
CA VAL A 20 13.35 24.72 -29.04
C VAL A 20 12.60 23.40 -29.19
N GLY A 21 13.35 22.30 -29.13
CA GLY A 21 12.76 20.98 -29.02
C GLY A 21 11.86 20.93 -27.79
N SER A 22 10.60 20.58 -27.98
CA SER A 22 9.62 20.48 -26.89
C SER A 22 10.00 19.32 -25.96
N ALA A 23 10.87 19.60 -25.00
CA ALA A 23 11.05 18.74 -23.84
C ALA A 23 9.68 18.63 -23.15
N PHE A 24 9.11 17.43 -23.16
CA PHE A 24 7.92 17.12 -22.38
C PHE A 24 8.31 17.11 -20.90
N GLY A 25 8.36 18.31 -20.31
CA GLY A 25 8.61 18.51 -18.90
C GLY A 25 7.49 17.86 -18.09
N ILE A 26 7.81 16.73 -17.45
CA ILE A 26 6.99 16.13 -16.41
C ILE A 26 7.08 17.02 -15.14
N GLU A 27 6.30 18.10 -15.14
CA GLU A 27 6.17 19.01 -14.00
C GLU A 27 5.58 18.26 -12.81
N THR A 28 6.42 17.97 -11.82
CA THR A 28 6.03 17.25 -10.59
C THR A 28 5.27 18.17 -9.65
N LYS A 29 3.96 18.33 -9.92
CA LYS A 29 3.05 19.17 -9.14
C LYS A 29 2.20 18.34 -8.19
N TRP A 30 2.18 18.72 -6.90
CA TRP A 30 1.29 18.13 -5.91
C TRP A 30 -0.18 18.38 -6.26
N ARG A 31 -1.01 17.32 -6.16
CA ARG A 31 -2.44 17.35 -6.44
C ARG A 31 -3.20 16.82 -5.22
N ARG A 32 -4.10 17.63 -4.64
CA ARG A 32 -5.08 17.18 -3.65
C ARG A 32 -6.04 16.18 -4.30
N VAL A 33 -6.45 15.16 -3.55
CA VAL A 33 -7.43 14.15 -4.00
C VAL A 33 -8.47 13.95 -2.90
N ASP A 34 -9.73 13.90 -3.29
CA ASP A 34 -10.89 13.70 -2.42
C ASP A 34 -11.81 12.62 -3.03
N PRO A 35 -12.45 11.75 -2.24
CA PRO A 35 -12.30 11.62 -0.79
C PRO A 35 -10.87 11.20 -0.39
N SER A 36 -10.52 11.50 0.86
CA SER A 36 -9.25 11.13 1.48
C SER A 36 -9.51 10.69 2.93
N PRO A 37 -8.59 9.93 3.55
CA PRO A 37 -8.73 9.54 4.95
C PRO A 37 -8.83 10.76 5.88
N PRO A 38 -9.65 10.70 6.95
CA PRO A 38 -9.70 11.74 7.98
C PRO A 38 -8.31 12.15 8.50
N PRO A 39 -8.09 13.44 8.86
CA PRO A 39 -6.78 13.92 9.34
C PRO A 39 -6.33 13.17 10.61
N ARG A 40 -5.14 12.56 10.56
CA ARG A 40 -4.65 11.63 11.60
C ARG A 40 -3.13 11.62 11.74
N THR A 41 -2.61 11.55 12.96
CA THR A 41 -1.20 11.30 13.28
C THR A 41 -0.96 9.81 13.62
N GLY A 42 0.29 9.38 13.74
CA GLY A 42 0.64 8.02 14.19
C GLY A 42 0.08 6.85 13.33
N HIS A 43 -0.35 7.14 12.10
CA HIS A 43 -0.83 6.14 11.14
C HIS A 43 0.35 5.50 10.40
N ALA A 44 0.21 4.23 10.00
CA ALA A 44 1.22 3.56 9.18
C ALA A 44 0.71 3.28 7.77
N MET A 45 1.65 3.14 6.84
CA MET A 45 1.36 2.86 5.42
C MET A 45 2.32 1.81 4.85
N ALA A 46 1.81 0.91 4.01
CA ALA A 46 2.60 -0.09 3.29
C ALA A 46 2.11 -0.26 1.85
N TYR A 47 3.04 -0.39 0.90
CA TYR A 47 2.72 -0.59 -0.52
C TYR A 47 2.64 -2.09 -0.87
N ASP A 48 1.44 -2.56 -1.20
CA ASP A 48 1.16 -3.90 -1.71
C ASP A 48 1.49 -3.94 -3.20
N SER A 49 2.72 -4.34 -3.52
CA SER A 49 3.23 -4.34 -4.89
C SER A 49 2.63 -5.41 -5.81
N ALA A 50 1.93 -6.42 -5.27
CA ALA A 50 1.20 -7.39 -6.10
C ALA A 50 -0.16 -6.86 -6.57
N ARG A 51 -0.80 -5.98 -5.78
CA ARG A 51 -2.05 -5.29 -6.16
C ARG A 51 -1.84 -3.88 -6.71
N GLY A 52 -0.66 -3.30 -6.51
CA GLY A 52 -0.32 -1.94 -6.90
C GLY A 52 -0.91 -0.86 -5.98
N VAL A 53 -1.36 -1.22 -4.77
CA VAL A 53 -2.09 -0.30 -3.86
C VAL A 53 -1.27 0.06 -2.64
N THR A 54 -1.45 1.27 -2.10
CA THR A 54 -0.92 1.63 -0.77
C THR A 54 -2.00 1.44 0.27
N VAL A 55 -1.76 0.58 1.26
CA VAL A 55 -2.63 0.38 2.42
C VAL A 55 -2.21 1.37 3.51
N LEU A 56 -3.17 2.07 4.10
CA LEU A 56 -3.05 2.87 5.32
C LEU A 56 -3.89 2.21 6.42
N PHE A 57 -3.40 2.20 7.66
CA PHE A 57 -4.18 1.76 8.82
C PHE A 57 -4.02 2.70 10.02
N GLY A 58 -5.10 2.79 10.80
CA GLY A 58 -5.11 3.35 12.15
C GLY A 58 -4.67 4.81 12.22
N GLY A 59 -4.04 5.15 13.34
CA GLY A 59 -3.63 6.51 13.71
C GLY A 59 -4.45 7.10 14.87
N TRP A 60 -4.33 8.41 15.03
CA TRP A 60 -5.03 9.22 16.03
C TRP A 60 -5.53 10.54 15.45
N ASP A 61 -6.81 10.84 15.64
CA ASP A 61 -7.46 12.10 15.25
C ASP A 61 -8.00 12.91 16.46
N GLY A 62 -7.86 12.36 17.67
CA GLY A 62 -8.64 12.69 18.87
C GLY A 62 -9.25 11.43 19.51
N SER A 63 -9.41 10.37 18.72
CA SER A 63 -9.62 8.98 19.13
C SER A 63 -8.55 8.08 18.53
N TYR A 64 -8.40 6.86 19.06
CA TYR A 64 -7.72 5.78 18.33
C TYR A 64 -8.54 5.40 17.11
N ASP A 65 -7.86 5.37 15.96
CA ASP A 65 -8.46 5.07 14.68
C ASP A 65 -8.24 3.60 14.31
N GLY A 66 -9.22 2.98 13.66
CA GLY A 66 -9.24 1.56 13.29
C GLY A 66 -9.59 1.31 11.82
N GLU A 67 -9.69 2.37 11.03
CA GLU A 67 -10.00 2.26 9.60
C GLU A 67 -8.83 1.68 8.81
N THR A 68 -9.13 0.88 7.79
CA THR A 68 -8.17 0.50 6.74
C THR A 68 -8.54 1.26 5.46
N TRP A 69 -7.62 2.05 4.93
CA TRP A 69 -7.80 2.77 3.67
C TRP A 69 -6.84 2.23 2.60
N GLU A 70 -7.28 2.14 1.35
CA GLU A 70 -6.43 1.75 0.23
C GLU A 70 -6.40 2.82 -0.86
N TRP A 71 -5.19 3.11 -1.35
CA TRP A 71 -4.91 4.03 -2.45
C TRP A 71 -4.57 3.24 -3.72
N ASP A 72 -5.33 3.42 -4.80
CA ASP A 72 -5.15 2.70 -6.07
C ASP A 72 -4.17 3.36 -7.07
N GLY A 73 -3.50 4.44 -6.66
CA GLY A 73 -2.72 5.30 -7.55
C GLY A 73 -3.49 6.54 -8.04
N THR A 74 -4.82 6.55 -7.93
CA THR A 74 -5.72 7.61 -8.40
C THR A 74 -6.78 8.04 -7.38
N SER A 75 -7.30 7.11 -6.57
CA SER A 75 -8.38 7.32 -5.60
C SER A 75 -8.12 6.59 -4.26
N TRP A 76 -8.74 7.10 -3.18
CA TRP A 76 -8.80 6.43 -1.89
C TRP A 76 -10.11 5.68 -1.72
N SER A 77 -10.03 4.45 -1.19
CA SER A 77 -11.18 3.63 -0.80
C SER A 77 -11.06 3.18 0.66
N LEU A 78 -12.07 3.48 1.48
CA LEU A 78 -12.24 2.84 2.79
C LEU A 78 -12.53 1.34 2.60
N ARG A 79 -11.92 0.50 3.43
CA ARG A 79 -12.16 -0.95 3.48
C ARG A 79 -12.83 -1.31 4.81
N VAL A 80 -13.96 -2.02 4.70
CA VAL A 80 -14.66 -2.60 5.84
C VAL A 80 -14.09 -3.99 6.09
N ASP A 81 -13.28 -4.14 7.15
CA ASP A 81 -12.75 -5.42 7.62
C ASP A 81 -12.79 -5.51 9.16
N SER A 82 -12.86 -6.73 9.68
CA SER A 82 -12.57 -7.03 11.09
C SER A 82 -11.05 -7.00 11.33
N GLY A 83 -10.51 -5.78 11.47
CA GLY A 83 -9.07 -5.53 11.61
C GLY A 83 -8.49 -5.72 13.02
N PRO A 84 -7.22 -5.32 13.21
CA PRO A 84 -6.63 -5.10 14.53
C PRO A 84 -7.46 -4.09 15.33
N VAL A 85 -7.38 -4.11 16.66
CA VAL A 85 -7.97 -3.03 17.46
C VAL A 85 -7.37 -1.66 17.09
N PRO A 86 -8.17 -0.57 17.13
CA PRO A 86 -7.72 0.79 16.87
C PRO A 86 -6.44 1.17 17.62
N ARG A 87 -5.51 1.87 16.96
CA ARG A 87 -4.16 2.16 17.48
C ARG A 87 -3.38 3.19 16.66
N GLU A 88 -2.45 3.88 17.31
CA GLU A 88 -1.40 4.72 16.70
C GLU A 88 0.00 4.06 16.84
N ASP A 89 1.02 4.71 16.27
CA ASP A 89 2.46 4.40 16.40
C ASP A 89 2.86 2.93 16.22
N HIS A 90 2.16 2.24 15.31
CA HIS A 90 2.41 0.85 14.93
C HIS A 90 3.29 0.77 13.68
N ALA A 91 3.97 -0.36 13.48
CA ALA A 91 4.72 -0.62 12.25
C ALA A 91 3.87 -1.37 11.22
N MET A 92 4.03 -1.03 9.93
CA MET A 92 3.49 -1.82 8.80
C MET A 92 4.57 -2.09 7.76
N ALA A 93 4.51 -3.27 7.14
CA ALA A 93 5.36 -3.65 6.01
C ALA A 93 4.62 -4.62 5.08
N TYR A 94 4.95 -4.62 3.79
CA TYR A 94 4.45 -5.60 2.83
C TYR A 94 5.48 -6.71 2.59
N ASP A 95 5.09 -7.95 2.84
CA ASP A 95 5.89 -9.14 2.53
C ASP A 95 5.47 -9.66 1.14
N SER A 96 6.22 -9.28 0.12
CA SER A 96 6.00 -9.68 -1.27
C SER A 96 6.30 -11.16 -1.55
N ALA A 97 7.04 -11.85 -0.68
CA ALA A 97 7.29 -13.29 -0.81
C ALA A 97 6.10 -14.12 -0.29
N ARG A 98 5.29 -13.56 0.61
CA ARG A 98 4.05 -14.17 1.13
C ARG A 98 2.76 -13.56 0.56
N GLY A 99 2.83 -12.38 -0.06
CA GLY A 99 1.66 -11.64 -0.56
C GLY A 99 0.78 -11.08 0.56
N VAL A 100 1.38 -10.65 1.67
CA VAL A 100 0.64 -10.17 2.86
C VAL A 100 1.17 -8.84 3.38
N THR A 101 0.27 -7.98 3.86
CA THR A 101 0.64 -6.82 4.68
C THR A 101 0.73 -7.26 6.14
N VAL A 102 1.87 -7.03 6.77
CA VAL A 102 2.12 -7.29 8.19
C VAL A 102 2.02 -5.99 8.96
N LEU A 103 1.34 -6.04 10.11
CA LEU A 103 1.29 -4.97 11.12
C LEU A 103 1.87 -5.50 12.44
N PHE A 104 2.58 -4.66 13.18
CA PHE A 104 3.10 -5.00 14.51
C PHE A 104 2.97 -3.85 15.52
N GLY A 105 2.49 -4.20 16.71
CA GLY A 105 2.51 -3.35 17.89
C GLY A 105 1.68 -2.07 17.77
N GLY A 106 2.19 -0.98 18.34
CA GLY A 106 1.50 0.31 18.46
C GLY A 106 0.98 0.61 19.86
N TRP A 107 0.20 1.68 19.98
CA TRP A 107 -0.37 2.18 21.22
C TRP A 107 -1.87 2.42 21.09
N ASN A 108 -2.64 2.05 22.12
CA ASN A 108 -4.08 2.34 22.24
C ASN A 108 -4.52 2.66 23.68
N GLY A 109 -3.64 3.34 24.44
CA GLY A 109 -3.73 3.46 25.89
C GLY A 109 -2.91 2.40 26.65
N SER A 110 -2.40 1.39 25.93
CA SER A 110 -1.33 0.50 26.37
C SER A 110 -0.43 0.14 25.18
N TYR A 111 0.81 -0.30 25.46
CA TYR A 111 1.70 -0.85 24.43
C TYR A 111 1.18 -2.20 23.94
N LEU A 112 1.02 -2.33 22.63
CA LEU A 112 0.60 -3.54 21.97
C LEU A 112 1.84 -4.31 21.46
N GLY A 113 1.79 -5.63 21.57
CA GLY A 113 2.87 -6.55 21.18
C GLY A 113 2.38 -7.70 20.29
N ASP A 114 1.24 -7.49 19.64
CA ASP A 114 0.59 -8.40 18.70
C ASP A 114 1.12 -8.19 17.27
N THR A 115 1.20 -9.28 16.51
CA THR A 115 1.48 -9.26 15.07
C THR A 115 0.22 -9.64 14.31
N TRP A 116 -0.14 -8.84 13.31
CA TRP A 116 -1.27 -9.09 12.43
C TRP A 116 -0.80 -9.25 10.99
N SER A 117 -1.47 -10.12 10.24
CA SER A 117 -1.23 -10.28 8.80
C SER A 117 -2.54 -10.27 8.03
N GLY A 118 -2.65 -9.38 7.03
CA GLY A 118 -3.77 -9.33 6.09
C GLY A 118 -3.28 -9.79 4.71
N MET A 119 -3.97 -10.75 4.11
CA MET A 119 -3.63 -11.22 2.76
C MET A 119 -3.96 -10.16 1.70
N GLY A 120 -3.15 -10.04 0.65
CA GLY A 120 -3.49 -9.24 -0.53
C GLY A 120 -4.81 -9.74 -1.13
N TRP A 121 -5.75 -8.82 -1.38
CA TRP A 121 -7.15 -9.12 -1.69
C TRP A 121 -7.42 -9.24 -3.21
N PRO A 122 -7.49 -10.47 -3.77
CA PRO A 122 -8.44 -10.74 -4.85
C PRO A 122 -9.31 -11.97 -4.58
N GLY A 123 -10.62 -11.84 -4.79
CA GLY A 123 -11.55 -12.98 -4.94
C GLY A 123 -11.94 -13.76 -3.67
N ARG A 124 -11.34 -13.50 -2.51
CA ARG A 124 -11.82 -13.96 -1.20
C ARG A 124 -11.71 -12.84 -0.17
N CYS A 125 -12.46 -12.98 0.93
CA CYS A 125 -12.60 -11.92 1.92
C CYS A 125 -11.26 -11.42 2.45
N ALA A 126 -11.13 -10.10 2.27
CA ALA A 126 -10.30 -9.04 2.95
C ALA A 126 -10.44 -9.67 4.43
N ARG A 127 -9.34 -10.05 5.09
CA ARG A 127 -9.35 -10.38 6.53
C ARG A 127 -7.97 -10.35 7.17
N TRP A 128 -7.80 -9.46 8.14
CA TRP A 128 -6.68 -9.53 9.10
C TRP A 128 -6.74 -10.82 9.94
N THR A 129 -5.59 -11.45 10.14
CA THR A 129 -5.42 -12.63 11.02
C THR A 129 -4.28 -12.38 12.00
N GLY A 130 -4.61 -12.43 13.30
CA GLY A 130 -3.66 -12.26 14.40
C GLY A 130 -2.76 -13.48 14.55
N LEU A 131 -1.45 -13.28 14.49
CA LEU A 131 -0.45 -14.31 14.69
C LEU A 131 -0.13 -14.39 16.18
N LEU A 132 -0.75 -15.35 16.88
CA LEU A 132 -0.42 -15.63 18.27
C LEU A 132 1.06 -15.99 18.41
N ARG A 133 1.72 -15.40 19.42
CA ARG A 133 3.13 -15.61 19.73
C ARG A 133 3.40 -17.12 19.82
N ALA A 134 4.30 -17.62 18.96
CA ALA A 134 4.66 -19.03 18.95
C ALA A 134 5.11 -19.45 20.35
N LYS A 135 4.36 -20.36 21.00
CA LYS A 135 4.80 -20.98 22.25
C LYS A 135 6.07 -21.77 21.93
N THR A 136 7.20 -21.32 22.46
CA THR A 136 8.48 -22.02 22.35
C THR A 136 8.32 -23.41 22.94
N THR A 137 8.25 -24.43 22.09
CA THR A 137 8.32 -25.83 22.51
C THR A 137 9.67 -26.05 23.19
N PRO A 138 9.71 -26.51 24.46
CA PRO A 138 10.97 -26.87 25.10
C PRO A 138 11.68 -27.94 24.27
N TRP A 139 12.99 -27.81 24.14
CA TRP A 139 13.84 -28.84 23.55
C TRP A 139 13.65 -30.15 24.34
N ARG A 140 13.34 -31.24 23.64
CA ARG A 140 13.37 -32.58 24.26
C ARG A 140 14.83 -33.01 24.35
N THR A 141 15.37 -33.06 25.57
CA THR A 141 16.59 -33.85 25.83
C THR A 141 16.25 -35.31 25.63
N THR A 142 16.73 -35.88 24.52
CA THR A 142 16.76 -37.34 24.36
C THR A 142 17.94 -37.84 25.16
N ALA A 143 17.70 -38.21 26.43
CA ALA A 143 18.69 -38.94 27.20
C ALA A 143 18.84 -40.34 26.59
N LEU A 144 20.02 -40.67 26.09
CA LEU A 144 20.40 -42.08 25.94
C LEU A 144 20.67 -42.62 27.35
N ALA A 145 19.95 -43.68 27.72
CA ALA A 145 20.41 -44.66 28.69
C ALA A 145 20.88 -45.90 27.92
N ALA A 146 21.90 -46.59 28.45
CA ALA A 146 22.52 -47.76 27.86
C ALA A 146 21.81 -49.07 28.26
#